data_AF-A0AAW4RIC9-F1
#
_entry.id   AF-A0AAW4RIC9-F1
#
_cell.length_a   1.000
_cell.length_b   1.000
_cell.length_c   1.000
_cell.angle_alpha   90.00
_cell.angle_beta   90.00
_cell.angle_gamma   90.00
#
_symmetry.space_group_name_H-M   'P 1'
#
loop_
_entity.id
_entity.type
_entity.pdbx_description
1 polymer ?
#
loop_
_entity_poly.entity_id
_entity_poly.type
_entity_poly.pdbx_seq_one_letter_code
_entity_poly.pdbx_strand_id
1 'polypeptide(L)'
;MDRRTFLTLSGIGAAGLLLPHTRLIAAEQLLAPADAARNRRLADSALTTAKAAGASYCDVRVGRYLRQFVITREAQVENVVNAESSGVGVRVLTDGAWGFAATNTLTSDGVATATRQAVAIAKANARLGGTPVQLAPVTPAGQVSWKTPIRKNAMGVPLQDKVALLMDVNAAALNAGATFVASRMFAINEQKYFASSDGSYIDQDVHRLWLPFTVTAVDKASGKFRSRDGLSSPMGMGYEYLDGDASQKHQLPGGLIGYGHSYDAREDAIAAARQARAKLTAPSVKAGKYDLVIDPSNLFLTIHESVGHPLELDRVLGYEANYAGTSFATLDKRDAGYRWGSDAVTFVADKTQTGSLGAVGYDDEGVKTKQWELVKDGILVDYQCTRDQAHLLGKTASDGCSYADSWSNVQFQRMPNVSLAPGKTPLAVAEMIKNVERGLYIHGRGSYSIDQQRYNAQFGGQLFYEIENGQVTRLVEDGAYQIRTPEFWNACSAVCDQRDFRLGGSFFDGKGQPSQVSAVSHGASTARFDGINVINTARSLG
;
A
#
# COMPACT_ATOMS: atom_id res chain seq x y z
N MET A 1 -19.31 -30.13 6.89
CA MET A 1 -18.40 -29.16 6.22
C MET A 1 -17.04 -29.84 6.16
N ASP A 2 -16.50 -30.10 4.97
CA ASP A 2 -15.23 -30.83 4.79
C ASP A 2 -14.06 -30.03 5.41
N ARG A 3 -13.12 -30.72 6.07
CA ARG A 3 -11.90 -30.16 6.65
C ARG A 3 -11.09 -29.37 5.61
N ARG A 4 -11.14 -29.77 4.32
CA ARG A 4 -10.53 -29.00 3.22
C ARG A 4 -11.26 -27.68 2.96
N THR A 5 -12.58 -27.68 2.99
CA THR A 5 -13.40 -26.47 2.83
C THR A 5 -13.23 -25.52 4.03
N PHE A 6 -13.10 -26.05 5.25
CA PHE A 6 -12.80 -25.27 6.45
C PHE A 6 -11.42 -24.58 6.34
N LEU A 7 -10.36 -25.30 5.97
CA LEU A 7 -9.03 -24.71 5.75
C LEU A 7 -9.00 -23.63 4.67
N THR A 8 -9.92 -23.69 3.70
CA THR A 8 -10.06 -22.68 2.65
C THR A 8 -10.83 -21.44 3.14
N LEU A 9 -11.75 -21.60 4.10
CA LEU A 9 -12.66 -20.55 4.57
C LEU A 9 -12.23 -19.84 5.87
N SER A 10 -11.37 -20.44 6.71
CA SER A 10 -10.90 -19.82 7.97
C SER A 10 -10.00 -18.59 7.77
N GLY A 11 -9.63 -18.26 6.52
CA GLY A 11 -8.70 -17.20 6.15
C GLY A 11 -9.35 -15.93 5.61
N ILE A 12 -10.45 -15.43 6.21
CA ILE A 12 -11.16 -14.21 5.73
C ILE A 12 -10.22 -12.99 5.64
N GLY A 13 -9.12 -12.94 6.41
CA GLY A 13 -8.08 -11.90 6.28
C GLY A 13 -7.07 -12.10 5.13
N ALA A 14 -7.01 -13.28 4.51
CA ALA A 14 -6.11 -13.61 3.41
C ALA A 14 -6.78 -13.52 2.01
N ALA A 15 -8.08 -13.24 1.94
CA ALA A 15 -8.82 -13.21 0.68
C ALA A 15 -8.26 -12.19 -0.33
N GLY A 16 -7.84 -11.01 0.14
CA GLY A 16 -7.17 -9.99 -0.69
C GLY A 16 -5.75 -10.38 -1.15
N LEU A 17 -5.20 -11.49 -0.63
CA LEU A 17 -3.92 -12.06 -1.04
C LEU A 17 -4.09 -13.36 -1.85
N LEU A 18 -5.33 -13.79 -2.12
CA LEU A 18 -5.61 -14.97 -2.94
C LEU A 18 -5.35 -14.64 -4.41
N LEU A 19 -4.46 -15.39 -5.04
CA LEU A 19 -4.11 -15.22 -6.44
C LEU A 19 -4.87 -16.22 -7.34
N PRO A 20 -5.06 -15.89 -8.63
CA PRO A 20 -5.61 -16.80 -9.63
C PRO A 20 -4.82 -18.12 -9.67
N HIS A 21 -5.50 -19.25 -9.79
CA HIS A 21 -4.88 -20.59 -9.89
C HIS A 21 -3.81 -20.88 -8.81
N THR A 22 -4.05 -20.43 -7.58
CA THR A 22 -3.15 -20.71 -6.45
C THR A 22 -3.13 -22.20 -6.13
N ARG A 23 -1.93 -22.76 -5.96
CA ARG A 23 -1.70 -24.11 -5.43
C ARG A 23 -0.88 -24.07 -4.15
N LEU A 24 -1.08 -25.07 -3.28
CA LEU A 24 -0.23 -25.28 -2.12
C LEU A 24 1.10 -25.92 -2.54
N ILE A 25 2.19 -25.50 -1.92
CA ILE A 25 3.55 -25.97 -2.23
C ILE A 25 4.32 -26.37 -0.96
N ALA A 26 5.36 -27.19 -1.13
CA ALA A 26 6.29 -27.49 -0.05
C ALA A 26 7.14 -26.26 0.32
N ALA A 27 7.64 -26.19 1.55
CA ALA A 27 8.38 -25.02 2.04
C ALA A 27 9.67 -24.76 1.23
N GLU A 28 10.33 -25.81 0.77
CA GLU A 28 11.57 -25.75 -0.02
C GLU A 28 11.34 -25.07 -1.37
N GLN A 29 10.12 -25.14 -1.92
CA GLN A 29 9.77 -24.51 -3.20
C GLN A 29 9.67 -22.98 -3.11
N LEU A 30 9.50 -22.42 -1.91
CA LEU A 30 9.53 -20.96 -1.68
C LEU A 30 10.92 -20.36 -1.95
N LEU A 31 11.97 -21.19 -1.95
CA LEU A 31 13.35 -20.77 -2.18
C LEU A 31 13.84 -21.07 -3.60
N ALA A 32 13.05 -21.80 -4.40
CA ALA A 32 13.42 -22.09 -5.78
C ALA A 32 13.47 -20.78 -6.59
N PRO A 33 14.56 -20.49 -7.31
CA PRO A 33 14.64 -19.31 -8.17
C PRO A 33 13.70 -19.44 -9.38
N ALA A 34 13.35 -18.30 -9.98
CA ALA A 34 12.68 -18.29 -11.28
C ALA A 34 13.62 -18.83 -12.37
N ASP A 35 13.06 -19.56 -13.34
CA ASP A 35 13.79 -20.02 -14.53
C ASP A 35 13.75 -18.92 -15.61
N ALA A 36 14.75 -18.04 -15.59
CA ALA A 36 14.85 -16.93 -16.53
C ALA A 36 14.93 -17.40 -18.00
N ALA A 37 15.54 -18.56 -18.27
CA ALA A 37 15.63 -19.11 -19.62
C ALA A 37 14.26 -19.58 -20.12
N ARG A 38 13.48 -20.25 -19.28
CA ARG A 38 12.09 -20.61 -19.58
C ARG A 38 11.23 -19.37 -19.75
N ASN A 39 11.33 -18.39 -18.85
CA ASN A 39 10.54 -17.16 -18.92
C ASN A 39 10.84 -16.41 -20.23
N ARG A 40 12.10 -16.34 -20.64
CA ARG A 40 12.49 -15.78 -21.94
C ARG A 40 11.87 -16.53 -23.11
N ARG A 41 11.91 -17.87 -23.14
CA ARG A 41 11.28 -18.66 -24.21
C ARG A 41 9.76 -18.41 -24.31
N LEU A 42 9.07 -18.32 -23.17
CA LEU A 42 7.64 -18.00 -23.12
C LEU A 42 7.37 -16.58 -23.65
N ALA A 43 8.16 -15.60 -23.20
CA ALA A 43 8.07 -14.22 -23.67
C ALA A 43 8.32 -14.11 -25.18
N ASP A 44 9.40 -14.70 -25.69
CA ASP A 44 9.74 -14.68 -27.12
C ASP A 44 8.65 -15.32 -27.98
N SER A 45 7.98 -16.37 -27.47
CA SER A 45 6.83 -16.99 -28.14
C SER A 45 5.64 -16.03 -28.27
N ALA A 46 5.29 -15.28 -27.22
CA ALA A 46 4.25 -14.25 -27.29
C ALA A 46 4.65 -13.11 -28.24
N LEU A 47 5.86 -12.55 -28.11
CA LEU A 47 6.33 -11.46 -28.95
C LEU A 47 6.31 -11.83 -30.45
N THR A 48 6.82 -13.02 -30.78
CA THR A 48 6.82 -13.54 -32.16
C THR A 48 5.39 -13.74 -32.68
N THR A 49 4.52 -14.33 -31.86
CA THR A 49 3.12 -14.59 -32.24
C THR A 49 2.35 -13.28 -32.46
N ALA A 50 2.53 -12.30 -31.58
CA ALA A 50 1.86 -11.00 -31.68
C ALA A 50 2.28 -10.25 -32.95
N LYS A 51 3.59 -10.23 -33.24
CA LYS A 51 4.13 -9.63 -34.48
C LYS A 51 3.57 -10.31 -35.72
N ALA A 52 3.55 -11.64 -35.76
CA ALA A 52 3.00 -12.41 -36.88
C ALA A 52 1.49 -12.18 -37.07
N ALA A 53 0.75 -11.87 -35.99
CA ALA A 53 -0.68 -11.60 -36.02
C ALA A 53 -1.05 -10.13 -36.32
N GLY A 54 -0.05 -9.26 -36.49
CA GLY A 54 -0.19 -7.86 -36.89
C GLY A 54 -0.29 -6.84 -35.75
N ALA A 55 0.09 -7.21 -34.52
CA ALA A 55 0.15 -6.25 -33.42
C ALA A 55 1.27 -5.23 -33.65
N SER A 56 0.99 -3.94 -33.41
CA SER A 56 1.98 -2.86 -33.47
C SER A 56 2.84 -2.79 -32.21
N TYR A 57 2.33 -3.29 -31.08
CA TYR A 57 3.05 -3.42 -29.83
C TYR A 57 2.58 -4.66 -29.06
N CYS A 58 3.49 -5.28 -28.30
CA CYS A 58 3.21 -6.40 -27.42
C CYS A 58 4.06 -6.28 -26.15
N ASP A 59 3.44 -6.48 -24.99
CA ASP A 59 4.13 -6.76 -23.74
C ASP A 59 3.67 -8.07 -23.11
N VAL A 60 4.58 -8.67 -22.36
CA VAL A 60 4.43 -10.00 -21.78
C VAL A 60 4.91 -9.95 -20.34
N ARG A 61 4.08 -10.45 -19.42
CA ARG A 61 4.44 -10.63 -18.01
C ARG A 61 4.35 -12.10 -17.64
N VAL A 62 5.50 -12.75 -17.46
CA VAL A 62 5.59 -14.09 -16.86
C VAL A 62 5.75 -13.90 -15.36
N GLY A 63 4.75 -14.29 -14.58
CA GLY A 63 4.72 -14.08 -13.14
C GLY A 63 4.76 -15.39 -12.37
N ARG A 64 5.52 -15.42 -11.28
CA ARG A 64 5.48 -16.44 -10.24
C ARG A 64 5.39 -15.75 -8.88
N TYR A 65 4.32 -16.02 -8.16
CA TYR A 65 3.97 -15.34 -6.93
C TYR A 65 3.96 -16.36 -5.81
N LEU A 66 4.85 -16.17 -4.84
CA LEU A 66 5.05 -17.04 -3.69
C LEU A 66 4.57 -16.33 -2.43
N ARG A 67 3.79 -17.01 -1.63
CA ARG A 67 3.23 -16.46 -0.40
C ARG A 67 3.40 -17.46 0.74
N GLN A 68 3.86 -16.98 1.88
CA GLN A 68 3.79 -17.73 3.13
C GLN A 68 3.01 -16.96 4.17
N PHE A 69 2.00 -17.63 4.74
CA PHE A 69 1.19 -17.11 5.83
C PHE A 69 1.36 -17.99 7.05
N VAL A 70 1.66 -17.36 8.19
CA VAL A 70 1.61 -18.00 9.50
C VAL A 70 0.57 -17.25 10.31
N ILE A 71 -0.48 -17.96 10.74
CA ILE A 71 -1.63 -17.36 11.45
C ILE A 71 -1.72 -18.02 12.81
N THR A 72 -1.80 -17.19 13.85
CA THR A 72 -1.88 -17.65 15.21
C THR A 72 -2.96 -16.90 15.98
N ARG A 73 -3.47 -17.56 17.01
CA ARG A 73 -4.40 -16.98 17.96
C ARG A 73 -4.06 -17.49 19.34
N GLU A 74 -3.85 -16.57 20.27
CA GLU A 74 -3.46 -16.89 21.65
C GLU A 74 -2.26 -17.86 21.65
N ALA A 75 -2.41 -19.05 22.22
CA ALA A 75 -1.37 -20.07 22.29
C ALA A 75 -1.43 -21.12 21.15
N GLN A 76 -2.21 -20.86 20.09
CA GLN A 76 -2.47 -21.82 19.02
C GLN A 76 -1.98 -21.32 17.67
N VAL A 77 -1.38 -22.23 16.90
CA VAL A 77 -1.15 -22.02 15.47
C VAL A 77 -2.43 -22.44 14.74
N GLU A 78 -3.12 -21.49 14.15
CA GLU A 78 -4.37 -21.76 13.43
C GLU A 78 -4.11 -22.26 12.02
N ASN A 79 -3.12 -21.68 11.33
CA ASN A 79 -2.85 -22.02 9.94
C ASN A 79 -1.40 -21.72 9.54
N VAL A 80 -0.86 -22.56 8.65
CA VAL A 80 0.39 -22.31 7.93
C VAL A 80 0.13 -22.62 6.46
N VAL A 81 0.31 -21.61 5.60
CA VAL A 81 0.05 -21.72 4.17
C VAL A 81 1.32 -21.36 3.42
N ASN A 82 1.77 -22.26 2.55
CA ASN A 82 2.75 -21.97 1.51
C ASN A 82 2.04 -22.09 0.16
N ALA A 83 2.02 -21.03 -0.61
CA ALA A 83 1.22 -20.93 -1.82
C ALA A 83 2.03 -20.40 -2.99
N GLU A 84 1.73 -20.92 -4.17
CA GLU A 84 2.27 -20.46 -5.45
C GLU A 84 1.13 -20.19 -6.44
N SER A 85 1.24 -19.09 -7.17
CA SER A 85 0.49 -18.85 -8.41
C SER A 85 1.46 -18.49 -9.52
N SER A 86 1.30 -19.07 -10.71
CA SER A 86 2.15 -18.74 -11.86
C SER A 86 1.39 -18.78 -13.18
N GLY A 87 1.85 -17.97 -14.13
CA GLY A 87 1.24 -17.85 -15.45
C GLY A 87 1.89 -16.74 -16.28
N VAL A 88 1.31 -16.50 -17.45
CA VAL A 88 1.73 -15.50 -18.43
C VAL A 88 0.54 -14.62 -18.78
N GLY A 89 0.70 -13.30 -18.63
CA GLY A 89 -0.20 -12.29 -19.19
C GLY A 89 0.42 -11.68 -20.45
N VAL A 90 -0.40 -11.46 -21.47
CA VAL A 90 0.01 -10.86 -22.75
C VAL A 90 -0.93 -9.72 -23.08
N ARG A 91 -0.39 -8.51 -23.25
CA ARG A 91 -1.13 -7.33 -23.71
C ARG A 91 -0.61 -6.91 -25.08
N VAL A 92 -1.51 -6.64 -26.01
CA VAL A 92 -1.17 -6.25 -27.38
C VAL A 92 -1.92 -4.99 -27.78
N LEU A 93 -1.27 -4.18 -28.61
CA LEU A 93 -1.91 -3.08 -29.32
C LEU A 93 -2.07 -3.49 -30.79
N THR A 94 -3.32 -3.50 -31.26
CA THR A 94 -3.63 -3.80 -32.67
C THR A 94 -4.68 -2.81 -33.15
N ASP A 95 -4.47 -2.23 -34.34
CA ASP A 95 -5.40 -1.26 -34.94
C ASP A 95 -5.80 -0.10 -33.99
N GLY A 96 -4.86 0.34 -33.15
CA GLY A 96 -5.06 1.43 -32.19
C GLY A 96 -5.80 1.05 -30.90
N ALA A 97 -6.15 -0.22 -30.68
CA ALA A 97 -6.88 -0.67 -29.50
C ALA A 97 -6.14 -1.77 -28.71
N TRP A 98 -6.34 -1.76 -27.39
CA TRP A 98 -5.78 -2.77 -26.48
C TRP A 98 -6.54 -4.09 -26.54
N GLY A 99 -5.79 -5.18 -26.41
CA GLY A 99 -6.31 -6.50 -26.09
C GLY A 99 -5.40 -7.21 -25.09
N PHE A 100 -6.00 -8.01 -24.21
CA PHE A 100 -5.29 -8.72 -23.15
C PHE A 100 -5.82 -10.15 -23.02
N ALA A 101 -4.92 -11.10 -22.79
CA ALA A 101 -5.26 -12.46 -22.41
C ALA A 101 -4.16 -13.03 -21.53
N ALA A 102 -4.50 -14.06 -20.75
CA ALA A 102 -3.56 -14.72 -19.86
C ALA A 102 -3.73 -16.24 -19.87
N THR A 103 -2.68 -16.96 -19.47
CA THR A 103 -2.69 -18.42 -19.39
C THR A 103 -1.77 -18.92 -18.28
N ASN A 104 -2.17 -20.00 -17.60
CA ASN A 104 -1.30 -20.80 -16.74
C ASN A 104 -0.74 -22.04 -17.45
N THR A 105 -1.00 -22.20 -18.75
CA THR A 105 -0.37 -23.23 -19.59
C THR A 105 1.00 -22.73 -20.03
N LEU A 106 2.03 -23.01 -19.22
CA LEU A 106 3.39 -22.51 -19.37
C LEU A 106 4.20 -23.23 -20.47
N THR A 107 3.65 -23.30 -21.68
CA THR A 107 4.30 -23.80 -22.90
C THR A 107 4.25 -22.74 -24.00
N SER A 108 5.14 -22.82 -24.99
CA SER A 108 5.13 -21.89 -26.14
C SER A 108 3.76 -21.88 -26.84
N ASP A 109 3.14 -23.05 -27.05
CA ASP A 109 1.83 -23.15 -27.71
C ASP A 109 0.70 -22.55 -26.87
N GLY A 110 0.74 -22.76 -25.54
CA GLY A 110 -0.22 -22.16 -24.62
C GLY A 110 -0.16 -20.63 -24.64
N VAL A 111 1.07 -20.09 -24.61
CA VAL A 111 1.31 -18.64 -24.69
C VAL A 111 0.95 -18.08 -26.06
N ALA A 112 1.27 -18.77 -27.16
CA ALA A 112 0.87 -18.37 -28.50
C ALA A 112 -0.65 -18.34 -28.65
N THR A 113 -1.36 -19.29 -28.03
CA THR A 113 -2.84 -19.32 -28.02
C THR A 113 -3.42 -18.11 -27.28
N ALA A 114 -2.94 -17.82 -26.07
CA ALA A 114 -3.35 -16.62 -25.34
C ALA A 114 -3.04 -15.33 -26.13
N THR A 115 -1.87 -15.28 -26.78
CA THR A 115 -1.48 -14.13 -27.60
C THR A 115 -2.45 -13.90 -28.77
N ARG A 116 -2.83 -14.96 -29.50
CA ARG A 116 -3.83 -14.85 -30.58
C ARG A 116 -5.19 -14.38 -30.05
N GLN A 117 -5.58 -14.83 -28.86
CA GLN A 117 -6.80 -14.35 -28.21
C GLN A 117 -6.71 -12.87 -27.85
N ALA A 118 -5.58 -12.40 -27.29
CA ALA A 118 -5.36 -10.98 -27.02
C ALA A 118 -5.47 -10.13 -28.29
N VAL A 119 -4.89 -10.59 -29.42
CA VAL A 119 -5.01 -9.89 -30.72
C VAL A 119 -6.45 -9.89 -31.23
N ALA A 120 -7.18 -10.99 -31.09
CA ALA A 120 -8.60 -11.05 -31.48
C ALA A 120 -9.45 -10.06 -30.66
N ILE A 121 -9.19 -9.95 -29.36
CA ILE A 121 -9.83 -8.97 -28.47
C ILE A 121 -9.48 -7.54 -28.90
N ALA A 122 -8.22 -7.25 -29.18
CA ALA A 122 -7.79 -5.92 -29.66
C ALA A 122 -8.53 -5.52 -30.95
N LYS A 123 -8.59 -6.42 -31.94
CA LYS A 123 -9.31 -6.21 -33.20
C LYS A 123 -10.82 -6.04 -33.00
N ALA A 124 -11.42 -6.73 -32.03
CA ALA A 124 -12.83 -6.55 -31.68
C ALA A 124 -13.06 -5.17 -31.04
N ASN A 125 -12.20 -4.76 -30.10
CA ASN A 125 -12.26 -3.46 -29.45
C ASN A 125 -12.08 -2.30 -30.44
N ALA A 126 -11.16 -2.43 -31.42
CA ALA A 126 -10.94 -1.42 -32.45
C ALA A 126 -12.21 -1.09 -33.27
N ARG A 127 -13.13 -2.06 -33.42
CA ARG A 127 -14.40 -1.86 -34.15
C ARG A 127 -15.42 -1.03 -33.37
N LEU A 128 -15.27 -0.91 -32.05
CA LEU A 128 -16.16 -0.08 -31.22
C LEU A 128 -15.89 1.42 -31.41
N GLY A 129 -14.79 1.79 -32.07
CA GLY A 129 -14.36 3.18 -32.26
C GLY A 129 -13.65 3.75 -31.04
N GLY A 130 -13.41 5.06 -31.05
CA GLY A 130 -12.68 5.79 -30.00
C GLY A 130 -11.36 6.38 -30.49
N THR A 131 -10.67 7.08 -29.59
CA THR A 131 -9.34 7.63 -29.88
C THR A 131 -8.30 6.51 -29.85
N PRO A 132 -7.48 6.34 -30.91
CA PRO A 132 -6.40 5.36 -30.90
C PRO A 132 -5.45 5.58 -29.73
N VAL A 133 -5.01 4.49 -29.10
CA VAL A 133 -4.02 4.53 -28.01
C VAL A 133 -2.70 5.12 -28.52
N GLN A 134 -2.14 6.05 -27.76
CA GLN A 134 -0.84 6.67 -28.03
C GLN A 134 0.13 6.36 -26.90
N LEU A 135 1.14 5.53 -27.17
CA LEU A 135 2.16 5.19 -26.18
C LEU A 135 3.29 6.22 -26.18
N ALA A 136 3.59 6.77 -25.01
CA ALA A 136 4.86 7.45 -24.80
C ALA A 136 6.03 6.47 -25.05
N PRO A 137 7.09 6.92 -25.74
CA PRO A 137 8.27 6.11 -25.99
C PRO A 137 8.97 5.75 -24.68
N VAL A 138 9.57 4.56 -24.66
CA VAL A 138 10.41 4.09 -23.54
C VAL A 138 11.76 3.69 -24.12
N THR A 139 12.84 4.15 -23.50
CA THR A 139 14.17 3.66 -23.82
C THR A 139 14.25 2.18 -23.46
N PRO A 140 14.54 1.28 -24.42
CA PRO A 140 14.59 -0.14 -24.14
C PRO A 140 15.60 -0.44 -23.04
N ALA A 141 15.18 -1.18 -22.01
CA ALA A 141 16.05 -1.53 -20.91
C ALA A 141 17.15 -2.54 -21.31
N GLY A 142 17.01 -3.18 -22.48
CA GLY A 142 17.80 -4.35 -22.84
C GLY A 142 17.50 -5.51 -21.89
N GLN A 143 18.52 -6.31 -21.55
CA GLN A 143 18.40 -7.39 -20.58
C GLN A 143 18.92 -6.95 -19.21
N VAL A 144 18.02 -6.83 -18.23
CA VAL A 144 18.35 -6.34 -16.88
C VAL A 144 17.68 -7.19 -15.80
N SER A 145 18.25 -7.13 -14.59
CA SER A 145 17.64 -7.73 -13.39
C SER A 145 17.62 -6.72 -12.25
N TRP A 146 16.58 -6.80 -11.42
CA TRP A 146 16.45 -6.01 -10.21
C TRP A 146 15.94 -6.89 -9.07
N LYS A 147 16.42 -6.64 -7.85
CA LYS A 147 15.98 -7.37 -6.65
C LYS A 147 15.71 -6.39 -5.53
N THR A 148 14.71 -6.66 -4.71
CA THR A 148 14.53 -5.90 -3.46
C THR A 148 15.80 -5.99 -2.61
N PRO A 149 16.34 -4.86 -2.12
CA PRO A 149 17.57 -4.85 -1.33
C PRO A 149 17.29 -5.34 0.11
N ILE A 150 17.14 -6.65 0.27
CA ILE A 150 16.91 -7.32 1.56
C ILE A 150 18.20 -7.90 2.14
N ARG A 151 18.30 -7.94 3.47
CA ARG A 151 19.41 -8.59 4.19
C ARG A 151 19.10 -10.05 4.54
N LYS A 152 17.86 -10.36 4.91
CA LYS A 152 17.41 -11.68 5.36
C LYS A 152 16.11 -12.05 4.66
N ASN A 153 16.17 -13.01 3.73
CA ASN A 153 14.97 -13.48 3.02
C ASN A 153 13.97 -14.14 3.99
N ALA A 154 12.78 -13.54 4.12
CA ALA A 154 11.72 -14.04 5.00
C ALA A 154 11.28 -15.46 4.63
N MET A 155 11.28 -15.85 3.36
CA MET A 155 10.94 -17.23 2.95
C MET A 155 11.98 -18.25 3.43
N GLY A 156 13.24 -17.84 3.62
CA GLY A 156 14.34 -18.71 4.06
C GLY A 156 14.47 -18.88 5.57
N VAL A 157 13.75 -18.08 6.35
CA VAL A 157 13.74 -18.24 7.80
C VAL A 157 12.94 -19.51 8.17
N PRO A 158 13.45 -20.36 9.08
CA PRO A 158 12.74 -21.56 9.52
C PRO A 158 11.32 -21.25 10.01
N LEU A 159 10.36 -22.13 9.68
CA LEU A 159 8.98 -21.97 10.11
C LEU A 159 8.86 -21.92 11.64
N GLN A 160 9.67 -22.72 12.35
CA GLN A 160 9.70 -22.76 13.80
C GLN A 160 10.03 -21.38 14.41
N ASP A 161 11.00 -20.66 13.85
CA ASP A 161 11.40 -19.33 14.34
C ASP A 161 10.28 -18.30 14.15
N LYS A 162 9.57 -18.38 13.02
CA LYS A 162 8.40 -17.52 12.74
C LYS A 162 7.26 -17.80 13.70
N VAL A 163 6.95 -19.07 13.94
CA VAL A 163 5.93 -19.49 14.90
C VAL A 163 6.31 -19.07 16.30
N ALA A 164 7.57 -19.27 16.71
CA ALA A 164 8.07 -18.87 18.02
C ALA A 164 7.94 -17.36 18.24
N LEU A 165 8.28 -16.53 17.25
CA LEU A 165 8.08 -15.08 17.31
C LEU A 165 6.61 -14.72 17.52
N LEU A 166 5.68 -15.27 16.73
CA LEU A 166 4.25 -14.97 16.86
C LEU A 166 3.67 -15.45 18.20
N MET A 167 4.10 -16.61 18.68
CA MET A 167 3.71 -17.13 19.99
C MET A 167 4.22 -16.25 21.14
N ASP A 168 5.46 -15.75 21.07
CA ASP A 168 6.00 -14.83 22.07
C ASP A 168 5.27 -13.48 22.06
N VAL A 169 4.96 -12.93 20.87
CA VAL A 169 4.13 -11.72 20.73
C VAL A 169 2.75 -11.91 21.41
N ASN A 170 2.09 -13.04 21.16
CA ASN A 170 0.80 -13.34 21.76
C ASN A 170 0.91 -13.50 23.28
N ALA A 171 1.89 -14.28 23.76
CA ALA A 171 2.12 -14.49 25.18
C ALA A 171 2.43 -13.18 25.91
N ALA A 172 3.24 -12.30 25.31
CA ALA A 172 3.58 -11.00 25.85
C ALA A 172 2.34 -10.11 26.02
N ALA A 173 1.43 -10.07 25.03
CA ALA A 173 0.16 -9.35 25.13
C ALA A 173 -0.74 -9.92 26.24
N LEU A 174 -0.91 -11.25 26.29
CA LEU A 174 -1.75 -11.92 27.30
C LEU A 174 -1.22 -11.66 28.72
N ASN A 175 0.09 -11.82 28.93
CA ASN A 175 0.74 -11.54 30.21
C ASN A 175 0.66 -10.06 30.60
N ALA A 176 0.65 -9.16 29.61
CA ALA A 176 0.45 -7.74 29.84
C ALA A 176 -1.02 -7.37 30.11
N GLY A 177 -1.96 -8.32 30.03
CA GLY A 177 -3.37 -8.23 30.40
C GLY A 177 -4.35 -8.06 29.23
N ALA A 178 -4.02 -8.57 28.04
CA ALA A 178 -4.99 -8.78 26.97
C ALA A 178 -5.97 -9.91 27.31
N THR A 179 -7.21 -9.82 26.83
CA THR A 179 -8.18 -10.92 26.91
C THR A 179 -8.02 -11.88 25.73
N PHE A 180 -7.84 -11.33 24.52
CA PHE A 180 -7.61 -12.10 23.30
C PHE A 180 -6.51 -11.43 22.48
N VAL A 181 -5.77 -12.25 21.73
CA VAL A 181 -4.74 -11.78 20.79
C VAL A 181 -4.70 -12.70 19.58
N ALA A 182 -4.59 -12.11 18.39
CA ALA A 182 -4.30 -12.84 17.17
C ALA A 182 -3.16 -12.14 16.43
N SER A 183 -2.14 -12.90 16.02
CA SER A 183 -1.00 -12.38 15.27
C SER A 183 -0.75 -13.21 14.02
N ARG A 184 -0.28 -12.53 12.98
CA ARG A 184 -0.08 -13.10 11.65
C ARG A 184 1.26 -12.66 11.09
N MET A 185 1.82 -13.45 10.19
CA MET A 185 2.95 -13.07 9.37
C MET A 185 2.62 -13.32 7.91
N PHE A 186 2.84 -12.31 7.08
CA PHE A 186 2.70 -12.35 5.63
C PHE A 186 4.07 -12.14 5.00
N ALA A 187 4.68 -13.21 4.48
CA ALA A 187 5.86 -13.13 3.63
C ALA A 187 5.44 -13.28 2.18
N ILE A 188 5.82 -12.33 1.33
CA ILE A 188 5.45 -12.25 -0.08
C ILE A 188 6.71 -12.20 -0.92
N ASN A 189 6.77 -13.02 -1.97
CA ASN A 189 7.78 -12.92 -3.02
C ASN A 189 7.11 -12.93 -4.40
N GLU A 190 7.35 -11.89 -5.19
CA GLU A 190 6.86 -11.76 -6.56
C GLU A 190 8.06 -11.80 -7.51
N GLN A 191 8.14 -12.88 -8.30
CA GLN A 191 9.10 -13.06 -9.36
C GLN A 191 8.42 -12.67 -10.68
N LYS A 192 8.76 -11.50 -11.21
CA LYS A 192 8.13 -10.91 -12.41
C LYS A 192 9.16 -10.79 -13.53
N TYR A 193 8.92 -11.50 -14.63
CA TYR A 193 9.69 -11.38 -15.86
C TYR A 193 8.86 -10.64 -16.91
N PHE A 194 9.32 -9.46 -17.30
CA PHE A 194 8.68 -8.63 -18.32
C PHE A 194 9.47 -8.67 -19.62
N ALA A 195 8.77 -8.73 -20.75
CA ALA A 195 9.35 -8.49 -22.06
C ALA A 195 8.41 -7.65 -22.93
N SER A 196 8.96 -6.87 -23.87
CA SER A 196 8.17 -6.12 -24.82
C SER A 196 8.76 -6.10 -26.22
N SER A 197 7.91 -5.80 -27.22
CA SER A 197 8.32 -5.58 -28.61
C SER A 197 9.24 -4.36 -28.80
N ASP A 198 9.32 -3.49 -27.79
CA ASP A 198 10.27 -2.37 -27.74
C ASP A 198 11.70 -2.84 -27.43
N GLY A 199 11.91 -4.11 -27.06
CA GLY A 199 13.24 -4.70 -26.85
C GLY A 199 13.72 -4.72 -25.40
N SER A 200 12.80 -4.61 -24.43
CA SER A 200 13.13 -4.77 -23.01
C SER A 200 12.90 -6.20 -22.54
N TYR A 201 13.79 -6.70 -21.69
CA TYR A 201 13.72 -7.97 -20.96
C TYR A 201 14.15 -7.73 -19.51
N ILE A 202 13.19 -7.73 -18.58
CA ILE A 202 13.39 -7.26 -17.22
C ILE A 202 12.99 -8.38 -16.25
N ASP A 203 13.95 -8.84 -15.43
CA ASP A 203 13.72 -9.87 -14.41
C ASP A 203 13.74 -9.25 -13.00
N GLN A 204 12.58 -9.20 -12.32
CA GLN A 204 12.43 -8.60 -11.00
C GLN A 204 12.09 -9.64 -9.92
N ASP A 205 12.82 -9.59 -8.82
CA ASP A 205 12.58 -10.40 -7.60
C ASP A 205 12.18 -9.48 -6.44
N VAL A 206 10.88 -9.38 -6.18
CA VAL A 206 10.30 -8.43 -5.23
C VAL A 206 9.94 -9.14 -3.92
N HIS A 207 10.40 -8.63 -2.78
CA HIS A 207 10.12 -9.17 -1.45
C HIS A 207 9.37 -8.17 -0.58
N ARG A 208 8.37 -8.65 0.16
CA ARG A 208 7.60 -7.85 1.12
C ARG A 208 7.26 -8.65 2.37
N LEU A 209 7.17 -7.97 3.51
CA LEU A 209 6.89 -8.58 4.81
C LEU A 209 5.90 -7.74 5.61
N TRP A 210 5.02 -8.40 6.36
CA TRP A 210 4.16 -7.76 7.35
C TRP A 210 3.87 -8.69 8.52
N LEU A 211 3.91 -8.15 9.74
CA LEU A 211 3.48 -8.83 10.95
C LEU A 211 2.42 -7.98 11.67
N PRO A 212 1.13 -8.12 11.32
CA PRO A 212 0.06 -7.52 12.10
C PRO A 212 -0.36 -8.42 13.25
N PHE A 213 -0.83 -7.77 14.32
CA PHE A 213 -1.61 -8.41 15.37
C PHE A 213 -2.78 -7.52 15.76
N THR A 214 -3.76 -8.11 16.44
CA THR A 214 -4.84 -7.39 17.11
C THR A 214 -4.92 -7.88 18.54
N VAL A 215 -4.86 -6.94 19.49
CA VAL A 215 -5.08 -7.21 20.91
C VAL A 215 -6.46 -6.70 21.30
N THR A 216 -7.22 -7.52 22.03
CA THR A 216 -8.55 -7.16 22.55
C THR A 216 -8.59 -7.30 24.07
N ALA A 217 -9.12 -6.28 24.73
CA ALA A 217 -9.46 -6.29 26.16
C ALA A 217 -10.98 -6.28 26.33
N VAL A 218 -11.48 -7.07 27.27
CA VAL A 218 -12.91 -7.16 27.62
C VAL A 218 -13.11 -6.83 29.08
N ASP A 219 -13.99 -5.88 29.37
CA ASP A 219 -14.54 -5.70 30.71
C ASP A 219 -15.74 -6.64 30.88
N LYS A 220 -15.57 -7.68 31.70
CA LYS A 220 -16.61 -8.69 31.94
C LYS A 220 -17.84 -8.11 32.66
N ALA A 221 -17.67 -7.04 33.44
CA ALA A 221 -18.78 -6.46 34.19
C ALA A 221 -19.74 -5.68 33.29
N SER A 222 -19.19 -4.84 32.40
CA SER A 222 -20.01 -4.06 31.46
C SER A 222 -20.26 -4.75 30.12
N GLY A 223 -19.54 -5.82 29.80
CA GLY A 223 -19.56 -6.48 28.48
C GLY A 223 -18.86 -5.68 27.38
N LYS A 224 -18.28 -4.51 27.69
CA LYS A 224 -17.56 -3.68 26.73
C LYS A 224 -16.25 -4.36 26.33
N PHE A 225 -15.87 -4.18 25.07
CA PHE A 225 -14.56 -4.55 24.58
C PHE A 225 -13.91 -3.40 23.81
N ARG A 226 -12.58 -3.41 23.78
CA ARG A 226 -11.76 -2.50 22.99
C ARG A 226 -10.57 -3.26 22.41
N SER A 227 -10.17 -2.85 21.22
CA SER A 227 -9.04 -3.44 20.51
C SER A 227 -7.98 -2.41 20.17
N ARG A 228 -6.75 -2.89 19.99
CA ARG A 228 -5.58 -2.13 19.59
C ARG A 228 -4.79 -2.99 18.61
N ASP A 229 -4.72 -2.56 17.36
CA ASP A 229 -3.94 -3.23 16.33
C ASP A 229 -2.43 -2.93 16.48
N GLY A 230 -1.58 -3.81 15.97
CA GLY A 230 -0.14 -3.54 15.87
C GLY A 230 0.12 -2.26 15.07
N LEU A 231 1.13 -1.49 15.48
CA LEU A 231 1.51 -0.23 14.82
C LEU A 231 2.43 -0.45 13.62
N SER A 232 2.77 -1.70 13.30
CA SER A 232 3.57 -2.03 12.11
C SER A 232 2.82 -1.75 10.82
N SER A 233 3.59 -1.33 9.82
CA SER A 233 3.16 -1.33 8.43
C SER A 233 3.77 -2.51 7.66
N PRO A 234 3.11 -2.97 6.58
CA PRO A 234 3.76 -3.81 5.57
C PRO A 234 4.93 -3.05 4.93
N MET A 235 6.04 -3.73 4.67
CA MET A 235 7.28 -3.12 4.15
C MET A 235 7.88 -3.92 3.00
N GLY A 236 8.58 -3.24 2.09
CA GLY A 236 9.41 -3.85 1.03
C GLY A 236 10.78 -4.25 1.56
N MET A 237 10.80 -5.03 2.65
CA MET A 237 11.98 -5.45 3.39
C MET A 237 11.95 -6.96 3.66
N GLY A 238 13.11 -7.51 4.00
CA GLY A 238 13.22 -8.90 4.46
C GLY A 238 12.86 -9.06 5.93
N TYR A 239 13.15 -10.23 6.48
CA TYR A 239 12.90 -10.59 7.87
C TYR A 239 13.62 -9.69 8.88
N GLU A 240 14.68 -9.00 8.46
CA GLU A 240 15.40 -8.02 9.28
C GLU A 240 14.51 -6.86 9.77
N TYR A 241 13.37 -6.62 9.12
CA TYR A 241 12.39 -5.65 9.61
C TYR A 241 11.83 -6.05 10.99
N LEU A 242 11.90 -7.32 11.38
CA LEU A 242 11.39 -7.82 12.66
C LEU A 242 12.49 -8.00 13.72
N ASP A 243 13.70 -7.46 13.49
CA ASP A 243 14.82 -7.58 14.44
C ASP A 243 14.64 -6.72 15.71
N GLY A 244 13.74 -5.73 15.70
CA GLY A 244 13.49 -4.84 16.84
C GLY A 244 14.66 -3.90 17.18
N ASP A 245 15.43 -3.47 16.18
CA ASP A 245 16.60 -2.60 16.37
C ASP A 245 16.21 -1.30 17.10
N ALA A 246 16.82 -1.08 18.28
CA ALA A 246 16.58 0.10 19.10
C ALA A 246 16.90 1.41 18.37
N SER A 247 17.81 1.40 17.38
CA SER A 247 18.13 2.59 16.57
C SER A 247 16.96 3.06 15.69
N GLN A 248 15.99 2.18 15.44
CA GLN A 248 14.80 2.44 14.63
C GLN A 248 13.56 2.74 15.49
N LYS A 249 13.73 2.86 16.82
CA LYS A 249 12.66 3.24 17.74
C LYS A 249 12.66 4.75 17.93
N HIS A 250 11.50 5.37 17.73
CA HIS A 250 11.25 6.78 17.96
C HIS A 250 10.51 6.93 19.29
N GLN A 251 11.15 7.56 20.27
CA GLN A 251 10.50 7.90 21.54
C GLN A 251 9.60 9.10 21.32
N LEU A 252 8.31 8.93 21.57
CA LEU A 252 7.29 9.93 21.28
C LEU A 252 6.60 10.39 22.57
N PRO A 253 6.06 11.63 22.60
CA PRO A 253 5.29 12.14 23.74
C PRO A 253 4.15 11.21 24.17
N GLY A 254 3.84 11.20 25.46
CA GLY A 254 2.86 10.27 26.05
C GLY A 254 3.39 8.85 26.25
N GLY A 255 4.70 8.62 26.13
CA GLY A 255 5.31 7.29 26.29
C GLY A 255 5.02 6.35 25.12
N LEU A 256 4.72 6.91 23.95
CA LEU A 256 4.48 6.17 22.72
C LEU A 256 5.81 5.85 22.04
N ILE A 257 5.80 4.76 21.27
CA ILE A 257 6.95 4.35 20.45
C ILE A 257 6.50 4.29 19.00
N GLY A 258 7.22 5.01 18.14
CA GLY A 258 7.14 4.87 16.68
C GLY A 258 8.23 3.93 16.18
N TYR A 259 7.95 3.20 15.11
CA TYR A 259 8.91 2.26 14.50
C TYR A 259 9.27 2.72 13.08
N GLY A 260 10.57 2.76 12.79
CA GLY A 260 11.13 3.03 11.47
C GLY A 260 11.31 1.74 10.66
N HIS A 261 12.54 1.48 10.19
CA HIS A 261 12.85 0.30 9.38
C HIS A 261 13.15 -0.97 10.21
N SER A 262 12.80 -0.99 11.49
CA SER A 262 12.81 -2.19 12.33
C SER A 262 11.71 -2.10 13.39
N TYR A 263 10.95 -3.18 13.54
CA TYR A 263 9.74 -3.27 14.34
C TYR A 263 9.92 -4.28 15.47
N ASP A 264 9.69 -3.83 16.71
CA ASP A 264 9.65 -4.69 17.89
C ASP A 264 8.20 -5.09 18.18
N ALA A 265 7.76 -6.18 17.56
CA ALA A 265 6.39 -6.67 17.69
C ALA A 265 6.01 -7.04 19.14
N ARG A 266 6.99 -7.46 19.94
CA ARG A 266 6.77 -7.89 21.31
C ARG A 266 6.52 -6.71 22.23
N GLU A 267 7.36 -5.67 22.13
CA GLU A 267 7.18 -4.41 22.85
C GLU A 267 5.82 -3.76 22.49
N ASP A 268 5.51 -3.73 21.20
CA ASP A 268 4.25 -3.15 20.72
C ASP A 268 3.04 -3.92 21.24
N ALA A 269 3.10 -5.26 21.31
CA ALA A 269 2.01 -6.09 21.83
C ALA A 269 1.76 -5.89 23.33
N ILE A 270 2.82 -5.65 24.12
CA ILE A 270 2.70 -5.28 25.53
C ILE A 270 2.02 -3.91 25.67
N ALA A 271 2.45 -2.93 24.88
CA ALA A 271 1.82 -1.61 24.85
C ALA A 271 0.35 -1.69 24.42
N ALA A 272 0.06 -2.48 23.39
CA ALA A 272 -1.29 -2.72 22.87
C ALA A 272 -2.24 -3.27 23.95
N ALA A 273 -1.80 -4.23 24.75
CA ALA A 273 -2.60 -4.80 25.84
C ALA A 273 -2.95 -3.74 26.90
N ARG A 274 -1.97 -2.94 27.31
CA ARG A 274 -2.18 -1.85 28.28
C ARG A 274 -3.12 -0.78 27.73
N GLN A 275 -2.91 -0.39 26.48
CA GLN A 275 -3.72 0.61 25.80
C GLN A 275 -5.15 0.11 25.56
N ALA A 276 -5.35 -1.11 25.08
CA ALA A 276 -6.68 -1.71 24.91
C ALA A 276 -7.47 -1.73 26.22
N ARG A 277 -6.82 -1.99 27.37
CA ARG A 277 -7.47 -1.84 28.68
C ARG A 277 -7.78 -0.39 29.03
N ALA A 278 -6.84 0.52 28.83
CA ALA A 278 -7.07 1.94 29.09
C ALA A 278 -8.25 2.50 28.27
N LYS A 279 -8.43 2.03 27.02
CA LYS A 279 -9.57 2.39 26.16
C LYS A 279 -10.93 2.00 26.76
N LEU A 280 -11.01 0.99 27.64
CA LEU A 280 -12.29 0.56 28.25
C LEU A 280 -12.88 1.64 29.18
N THR A 281 -12.03 2.45 29.79
CA THR A 281 -12.42 3.48 30.77
C THR A 281 -12.10 4.90 30.32
N ALA A 282 -11.44 5.07 29.18
CA ALA A 282 -11.17 6.36 28.59
C ALA A 282 -12.48 7.10 28.26
N PRO A 283 -12.57 8.41 28.56
CA PRO A 283 -13.75 9.18 28.21
C PRO A 283 -13.82 9.38 26.69
N SER A 284 -15.03 9.49 26.17
CA SER A 284 -15.24 9.87 24.77
C SER A 284 -14.81 11.32 24.52
N VAL A 285 -14.28 11.59 23.33
CA VAL A 285 -13.92 12.95 22.93
C VAL A 285 -15.14 13.87 22.88
N LYS A 286 -14.97 15.15 23.21
CA LYS A 286 -16.00 16.17 22.96
C LYS A 286 -15.91 16.61 21.51
N ALA A 287 -17.03 16.60 20.78
CA ALA A 287 -17.04 17.11 19.42
C ALA A 287 -16.67 18.60 19.38
N GLY A 288 -15.97 19.04 18.34
CA GLY A 288 -15.58 20.44 18.16
C GLY A 288 -14.32 20.62 17.34
N LYS A 289 -13.76 21.83 17.40
CA LYS A 289 -12.50 22.18 16.75
C LYS A 289 -11.29 21.86 17.63
N TYR A 290 -10.28 21.22 17.05
CA TYR A 290 -9.03 20.80 17.69
C TYR A 290 -7.86 21.07 16.76
N ASP A 291 -6.71 21.42 17.34
CA ASP A 291 -5.43 21.24 16.64
C ASP A 291 -5.06 19.76 16.68
N LEU A 292 -4.75 19.17 15.53
CA LEU A 292 -4.37 17.78 15.44
C LEU A 292 -2.87 17.65 15.27
N VAL A 293 -2.24 16.84 16.10
CA VAL A 293 -0.89 16.33 15.86
C VAL A 293 -1.06 14.89 15.39
N ILE A 294 -0.66 14.59 14.16
CA ILE A 294 -0.94 13.29 13.53
C ILE A 294 0.37 12.58 13.26
N ASP A 295 0.56 11.43 13.91
CA ASP A 295 1.71 10.56 13.72
C ASP A 295 1.69 9.87 12.35
N PRO A 296 2.85 9.59 11.72
CA PRO A 296 2.96 8.84 10.46
C PRO A 296 2.18 7.52 10.43
N SER A 297 2.05 6.80 11.56
CA SER A 297 1.27 5.57 11.65
C SER A 297 -0.25 5.76 11.43
N ASN A 298 -0.75 7.00 11.48
CA ASN A 298 -2.10 7.38 11.06
C ASN A 298 -2.07 8.17 9.74
N LEU A 299 -1.19 9.18 9.64
CA LEU A 299 -1.17 10.16 8.55
C LEU A 299 -0.98 9.53 7.18
N PHE A 300 -0.26 8.40 7.09
CA PHE A 300 -0.02 7.70 5.84
C PHE A 300 -1.33 7.36 5.09
N LEU A 301 -2.40 7.02 5.82
CA LEU A 301 -3.70 6.66 5.23
C LEU A 301 -4.43 7.92 4.74
N THR A 302 -4.31 9.03 5.45
CA THR A 302 -4.86 10.32 5.01
C THR A 302 -4.17 10.78 3.73
N ILE A 303 -2.85 10.59 3.62
CA ILE A 303 -2.10 10.85 2.38
C ILE A 303 -2.58 9.92 1.25
N HIS A 304 -2.70 8.62 1.52
CA HIS A 304 -3.18 7.63 0.55
C HIS A 304 -4.50 8.05 -0.11
N GLU A 305 -5.49 8.38 0.73
CA GLU A 305 -6.86 8.63 0.26
C GLU A 305 -7.08 10.05 -0.26
N SER A 306 -6.45 11.05 0.38
CA SER A 306 -6.68 12.45 0.04
C SER A 306 -5.68 13.00 -0.96
N VAL A 307 -4.58 12.31 -1.28
CA VAL A 307 -3.55 12.76 -2.22
C VAL A 307 -3.16 11.69 -3.23
N GLY A 308 -2.91 10.46 -2.77
CA GLY A 308 -2.55 9.33 -3.63
C GLY A 308 -3.60 9.10 -4.72
N HIS A 309 -4.79 8.63 -4.35
CA HIS A 309 -5.86 8.36 -5.31
C HIS A 309 -6.33 9.56 -6.14
N PRO A 310 -6.52 10.77 -5.58
CA PRO A 310 -7.01 11.92 -6.34
C PRO A 310 -6.07 12.36 -7.46
N LEU A 311 -4.78 12.05 -7.35
CA LEU A 311 -3.75 12.43 -8.31
C LEU A 311 -3.36 11.28 -9.24
N GLU A 312 -4.09 10.17 -9.22
CA GLU A 312 -4.10 9.19 -10.30
C GLU A 312 -4.86 9.78 -11.51
N LEU A 313 -4.16 9.98 -12.63
CA LEU A 313 -4.70 10.64 -13.82
C LEU A 313 -5.91 9.94 -14.43
N ASP A 314 -5.97 8.61 -14.49
CA ASP A 314 -7.17 7.88 -14.94
C ASP A 314 -8.42 8.25 -14.12
N ARG A 315 -8.26 8.48 -12.82
CA ARG A 315 -9.31 8.97 -11.93
C ARG A 315 -9.68 10.42 -12.21
N VAL A 316 -8.69 11.27 -12.49
CA VAL A 316 -8.89 12.67 -12.92
C VAL A 316 -9.65 12.75 -14.25
N LEU A 317 -9.39 11.82 -15.17
CA LEU A 317 -10.05 11.70 -16.47
C LEU A 317 -11.43 11.01 -16.38
N GLY A 318 -11.79 10.46 -15.21
CA GLY A 318 -13.06 9.80 -14.96
C GLY A 318 -13.15 8.34 -15.45
N TYR A 319 -12.04 7.71 -15.82
CA TYR A 319 -12.02 6.32 -16.32
C TYR A 319 -12.44 5.30 -15.26
N GLU A 320 -12.26 5.65 -13.98
CA GLU A 320 -12.57 4.78 -12.83
C GLU A 320 -13.89 5.13 -12.12
N ALA A 321 -14.70 6.03 -12.71
CA ALA A 321 -15.89 6.59 -12.08
C ALA A 321 -16.91 5.53 -11.60
N ASN A 322 -17.02 4.41 -12.32
CA ASN A 322 -17.96 3.34 -12.04
C ASN A 322 -17.60 2.47 -10.83
N TYR A 323 -16.32 2.41 -10.43
CA TYR A 323 -15.88 1.53 -9.35
C TYR A 323 -15.11 2.28 -8.27
N ALA A 324 -13.97 2.88 -8.63
CA ALA A 324 -13.13 3.54 -7.66
C ALA A 324 -13.63 4.96 -7.35
N GLY A 325 -14.33 5.63 -8.28
CA GLY A 325 -14.83 7.01 -8.18
C GLY A 325 -14.04 8.00 -9.04
N THR A 326 -14.25 9.31 -8.86
CA THR A 326 -13.62 10.40 -9.64
C THR A 326 -12.67 11.23 -8.79
N SER A 327 -12.07 12.28 -9.34
CA SER A 327 -11.19 13.21 -8.62
C SER A 327 -11.70 14.64 -8.67
N PHE A 328 -11.58 15.37 -7.57
CA PHE A 328 -11.77 16.82 -7.54
C PHE A 328 -10.60 17.61 -8.15
N ALA A 329 -9.46 16.96 -8.39
CA ALA A 329 -8.19 17.56 -8.81
C ALA A 329 -8.06 17.63 -10.34
N THR A 330 -9.00 18.32 -10.99
CA THR A 330 -9.10 18.39 -12.45
C THR A 330 -7.92 19.09 -13.12
N LEU A 331 -7.67 18.80 -14.41
CA LEU A 331 -6.53 19.34 -15.16
C LEU A 331 -6.51 20.88 -15.19
N ASP A 332 -7.68 21.52 -15.34
CA ASP A 332 -7.84 22.97 -15.32
C ASP A 332 -7.40 23.60 -13.99
N LYS A 333 -7.57 22.89 -12.87
CA LYS A 333 -7.08 23.34 -11.57
C LYS A 333 -5.56 23.35 -11.51
N ARG A 334 -4.89 22.29 -11.98
CA ARG A 334 -3.42 22.29 -12.06
C ARG A 334 -2.95 23.46 -12.91
N ASP A 335 -3.54 23.65 -14.09
CA ASP A 335 -3.14 24.71 -15.03
C ASP A 335 -3.36 26.12 -14.45
N ALA A 336 -4.35 26.27 -13.56
CA ALA A 336 -4.61 27.50 -12.81
C ALA A 336 -3.74 27.68 -11.56
N GLY A 337 -2.81 26.77 -11.25
CA GLY A 337 -1.96 26.84 -10.06
C GLY A 337 -2.72 26.58 -8.75
N TYR A 338 -3.59 25.56 -8.74
CA TYR A 338 -4.46 25.26 -7.61
C TYR A 338 -3.71 25.05 -6.28
N ARG A 339 -4.15 25.76 -5.25
CA ARG A 339 -3.66 25.62 -3.88
C ARG A 339 -4.20 24.34 -3.24
N TRP A 340 -3.35 23.33 -3.17
CA TRP A 340 -3.62 22.07 -2.51
C TRP A 340 -3.50 22.17 -0.99
N GLY A 341 -2.50 22.89 -0.49
CA GLY A 341 -2.21 23.02 0.93
C GLY A 341 -1.35 24.25 1.25
N SER A 342 -0.88 24.34 2.49
CA SER A 342 0.00 25.42 2.93
C SER A 342 1.39 25.31 2.29
N ASP A 343 2.23 26.32 2.45
CA ASP A 343 3.60 26.33 1.94
C ASP A 343 4.50 25.25 2.59
N ALA A 344 4.07 24.66 3.70
CA ALA A 344 4.75 23.53 4.34
C ALA A 344 4.49 22.19 3.62
N VAL A 345 3.53 22.13 2.69
CA VAL A 345 3.06 20.89 2.08
C VAL A 345 3.72 20.66 0.73
N THR A 346 4.61 19.68 0.67
CA THR A 346 5.15 19.14 -0.59
C THR A 346 4.92 17.64 -0.63
N PHE A 347 4.23 17.14 -1.65
CA PHE A 347 4.01 15.72 -1.87
C PHE A 347 4.89 15.19 -2.99
N VAL A 348 5.62 14.14 -2.67
CA VAL A 348 6.56 13.49 -3.57
C VAL A 348 6.06 12.09 -3.90
N ALA A 349 5.94 11.81 -5.19
CA ALA A 349 5.74 10.47 -5.73
C ALA A 349 7.09 9.80 -5.95
N ASP A 350 7.26 8.56 -5.47
CA ASP A 350 8.55 7.86 -5.49
C ASP A 350 8.37 6.34 -5.62
N LYS A 351 9.00 5.71 -6.62
CA LYS A 351 9.09 4.23 -6.75
C LYS A 351 10.50 3.68 -6.55
N THR A 352 11.43 4.50 -6.09
CA THR A 352 12.84 4.20 -5.88
C THR A 352 13.22 4.10 -4.40
N GLN A 353 12.38 4.61 -3.49
CA GLN A 353 12.63 4.61 -2.05
C GLN A 353 12.82 3.20 -1.47
N THR A 354 14.04 2.89 -1.06
CA THR A 354 14.38 1.59 -0.46
C THR A 354 13.57 1.32 0.82
N GLY A 355 13.13 0.08 1.00
CA GLY A 355 12.31 -0.35 2.14
C GLY A 355 10.80 -0.11 1.99
N SER A 356 10.39 0.74 1.04
CA SER A 356 8.97 0.96 0.71
C SER A 356 8.36 -0.20 -0.08
N LEU A 357 7.04 -0.33 -0.03
CA LEU A 357 6.30 -1.39 -0.74
C LEU A 357 6.28 -1.22 -2.26
N GLY A 358 6.27 0.03 -2.72
CA GLY A 358 6.25 0.38 -4.14
C GLY A 358 7.62 0.32 -4.82
N ALA A 359 8.70 0.09 -4.06
CA ALA A 359 10.06 0.06 -4.59
C ALA A 359 10.24 -1.10 -5.59
N VAL A 360 10.46 -0.75 -6.86
CA VAL A 360 10.80 -1.69 -7.94
C VAL A 360 11.76 -1.03 -8.91
N GLY A 361 12.47 -1.81 -9.73
CA GLY A 361 13.39 -1.27 -10.73
C GLY A 361 12.69 -0.70 -11.96
N TYR A 362 11.56 -1.31 -12.33
CA TYR A 362 10.71 -0.97 -13.47
C TYR A 362 9.25 -1.26 -13.15
N ASP A 363 8.32 -0.53 -13.75
CA ASP A 363 6.89 -0.81 -13.64
C ASP A 363 6.45 -1.95 -14.59
N ASP A 364 5.15 -2.31 -14.59
CA ASP A 364 4.64 -3.42 -15.42
C ASP A 364 4.45 -3.02 -16.92
N GLU A 365 5.00 -1.87 -17.34
CA GLU A 365 5.18 -1.42 -18.73
C GLU A 365 6.65 -1.34 -19.15
N GLY A 366 7.57 -1.73 -18.28
CA GLY A 366 9.01 -1.65 -18.51
C GLY A 366 9.57 -0.23 -18.38
N VAL A 367 8.83 0.70 -17.78
CA VAL A 367 9.28 2.07 -17.54
C VAL A 367 10.18 2.08 -16.30
N LYS A 368 11.37 2.69 -16.42
CA LYS A 368 12.29 2.87 -15.30
C LYS A 368 11.63 3.73 -14.22
N THR A 369 11.64 3.25 -12.98
CA THR A 369 11.06 3.98 -11.85
C THR A 369 11.86 5.23 -11.51
N LYS A 370 11.16 6.26 -11.03
CA LYS A 370 11.73 7.57 -10.68
C LYS A 370 10.97 8.20 -9.51
N GLN A 371 11.36 9.44 -9.19
CA GLN A 371 10.73 10.31 -8.22
C GLN A 371 10.31 11.63 -8.89
N TRP A 372 9.18 12.20 -8.49
CA TRP A 372 8.69 13.50 -8.96
C TRP A 372 7.78 14.18 -7.92
N GLU A 373 7.56 15.48 -8.07
CA GLU A 373 6.67 16.27 -7.20
C GLU A 373 5.24 16.21 -7.76
N LEU A 374 4.26 15.93 -6.89
CA LEU A 374 2.82 16.04 -7.21
C LEU A 374 2.27 17.39 -6.74
N VAL A 375 2.69 17.80 -5.55
CA VAL A 375 2.38 19.10 -4.95
C VAL A 375 3.69 19.70 -4.47
N LYS A 376 3.95 20.97 -4.79
CA LYS A 376 5.16 21.69 -4.41
C LYS A 376 4.82 22.95 -3.65
N ASP A 377 5.30 23.05 -2.41
CA ASP A 377 5.08 24.18 -1.49
C ASP A 377 3.60 24.64 -1.53
N GLY A 378 2.68 23.68 -1.47
CA GLY A 378 1.23 23.87 -1.47
C GLY A 378 0.54 23.98 -2.83
N ILE A 379 1.25 24.04 -3.96
CA ILE A 379 0.68 24.10 -5.32
C ILE A 379 0.61 22.71 -5.96
N LEU A 380 -0.53 22.33 -6.53
CA LEU A 380 -0.65 21.17 -7.41
C LEU A 380 0.16 21.38 -8.70
N VAL A 381 1.18 20.56 -8.93
CA VAL A 381 2.10 20.70 -10.08
C VAL A 381 2.03 19.54 -11.06
N ASP A 382 1.62 18.35 -10.62
CA ASP A 382 1.63 17.18 -11.49
C ASP A 382 0.66 16.07 -11.02
N TYR A 383 0.54 15.04 -11.86
CA TYR A 383 -0.21 13.82 -11.63
C TYR A 383 0.69 12.60 -11.76
N GLN A 384 0.13 11.44 -11.43
CA GLN A 384 0.70 10.13 -11.72
C GLN A 384 0.23 9.71 -13.11
N CYS A 385 1.07 9.17 -13.99
CA CYS A 385 0.61 8.71 -15.31
C CYS A 385 1.35 7.47 -15.86
N THR A 386 0.64 6.72 -16.70
CA THR A 386 1.17 5.60 -17.51
C THR A 386 1.59 6.06 -18.91
N ARG A 387 2.16 5.15 -19.72
CA ARG A 387 2.64 5.48 -21.07
C ARG A 387 1.54 6.00 -21.98
N ASP A 388 0.34 5.41 -21.90
CA ASP A 388 -0.79 5.79 -22.74
C ASP A 388 -1.51 7.08 -22.31
N GLN A 389 -1.07 7.70 -21.21
CA GLN A 389 -1.66 8.92 -20.69
C GLN A 389 -0.70 10.12 -20.68
N ALA A 390 0.62 9.89 -20.75
CA ALA A 390 1.62 10.94 -20.60
C ALA A 390 1.39 12.15 -21.55
N HIS A 391 0.99 11.88 -22.79
CA HIS A 391 0.70 12.91 -23.79
C HIS A 391 -0.46 13.84 -23.39
N LEU A 392 -1.42 13.37 -22.58
CA LEU A 392 -2.53 14.17 -22.04
C LEU A 392 -2.05 15.24 -21.05
N LEU A 393 -0.88 15.03 -20.44
CA LEU A 393 -0.22 16.01 -19.58
C LEU A 393 0.83 16.85 -20.33
N GLY A 394 0.98 16.68 -21.65
CA GLY A 394 2.08 17.25 -22.42
C GLY A 394 3.45 16.61 -22.13
N LYS A 395 3.48 15.46 -21.44
CA LYS A 395 4.71 14.73 -21.14
C LYS A 395 5.10 13.83 -22.32
N THR A 396 6.39 13.68 -22.53
CA THR A 396 6.96 12.74 -23.52
C THR A 396 7.32 11.38 -22.93
N ALA A 397 7.15 11.20 -21.62
CA ALA A 397 7.50 9.97 -20.90
C ALA A 397 6.51 9.69 -19.76
N SER A 398 6.30 8.40 -19.48
CA SER A 398 5.53 7.89 -18.34
C SER A 398 6.20 8.18 -17.00
N ASP A 399 5.42 8.16 -15.92
CA ASP A 399 5.94 8.23 -14.56
C ASP A 399 6.27 6.86 -13.95
N GLY A 400 6.05 5.79 -14.69
CA GLY A 400 6.26 4.43 -14.19
C GLY A 400 5.12 3.96 -13.28
N CYS A 401 3.90 4.39 -13.55
CA CYS A 401 2.71 4.11 -12.73
C CYS A 401 1.86 2.95 -13.26
N SER A 402 2.38 2.05 -14.10
CA SER A 402 1.64 0.87 -14.56
C SER A 402 1.88 -0.33 -13.64
N TYR A 403 0.81 -1.00 -13.21
CA TYR A 403 0.91 -2.16 -12.33
C TYR A 403 -0.25 -3.15 -12.55
N ALA A 404 0.06 -4.43 -12.38
CA ALA A 404 -0.90 -5.51 -12.19
C ALA A 404 -0.55 -6.37 -10.96
N ASP A 405 -1.59 -6.79 -10.26
CA ASP A 405 -1.51 -7.57 -9.02
C ASP A 405 -1.10 -9.03 -9.23
N SER A 406 -1.24 -9.54 -10.46
CA SER A 406 -1.07 -10.93 -10.81
C SER A 406 -0.73 -11.11 -12.29
N TRP A 407 -0.39 -12.33 -12.71
CA TRP A 407 -0.14 -12.65 -14.12
C TRP A 407 -1.43 -12.65 -14.97
N SER A 408 -2.61 -12.79 -14.35
CA SER A 408 -3.88 -12.94 -15.09
C SER A 408 -4.68 -11.66 -15.23
N ASN A 409 -4.22 -10.55 -14.64
CA ASN A 409 -4.91 -9.28 -14.66
C ASN A 409 -4.21 -8.27 -15.58
N VAL A 410 -4.97 -7.42 -16.24
CA VAL A 410 -4.41 -6.37 -17.09
C VAL A 410 -3.74 -5.30 -16.22
N GLN A 411 -2.56 -4.83 -16.62
CA GLN A 411 -1.92 -3.70 -15.96
C GLN A 411 -2.56 -2.38 -16.39
N PHE A 412 -2.70 -1.47 -15.43
CA PHE A 412 -3.26 -0.14 -15.62
C PHE A 412 -2.64 0.82 -14.59
N GLN A 413 -3.07 2.08 -14.62
CA GLN A 413 -2.54 3.08 -13.73
C GLN A 413 -2.78 2.75 -12.25
N ARG A 414 -1.70 2.74 -11.47
CA ARG A 414 -1.67 2.59 -10.01
C ARG A 414 -0.66 3.55 -9.39
N MET A 415 -0.92 3.94 -8.15
CA MET A 415 -0.07 4.90 -7.48
C MET A 415 1.35 4.40 -7.17
N PRO A 416 2.36 5.28 -7.17
CA PRO A 416 3.66 5.02 -6.58
C PRO A 416 3.57 5.15 -5.04
N ASN A 417 4.70 5.19 -4.35
CA ASN A 417 4.65 5.71 -2.98
C ASN A 417 4.41 7.22 -3.05
N VAL A 418 3.45 7.74 -2.27
CA VAL A 418 3.17 9.18 -2.19
C VAL A 418 3.44 9.65 -0.78
N SER A 419 4.41 10.53 -0.59
CA SER A 419 4.88 10.92 0.74
C SER A 419 4.82 12.43 0.95
N LEU A 420 4.45 12.85 2.15
CA LEU A 420 4.64 14.23 2.60
C LEU A 420 6.13 14.41 2.88
N ALA A 421 6.77 15.37 2.21
CA ALA A 421 8.16 15.71 2.46
C ALA A 421 8.33 16.17 3.93
N PRO A 422 9.43 15.78 4.59
CA PRO A 422 9.70 16.22 5.95
C PRO A 422 9.93 17.74 6.01
N GLY A 423 9.73 18.32 7.19
CA GLY A 423 10.02 19.72 7.46
C GLY A 423 11.49 20.06 7.19
N LYS A 424 11.73 21.22 6.57
CA LYS A 424 13.07 21.73 6.26
C LYS A 424 13.79 22.27 7.51
N THR A 425 13.02 22.69 8.52
CA THR A 425 13.54 23.25 9.77
C THR A 425 13.56 22.18 10.86
N PRO A 426 14.64 22.07 11.66
CA PRO A 426 14.67 21.14 12.79
C PRO A 426 13.50 21.33 13.75
N LEU A 427 12.66 20.30 13.90
CA LEU A 427 11.48 20.30 14.75
C LEU A 427 11.21 18.88 15.24
N ALA A 428 11.22 18.71 16.56
CA ALA A 428 10.86 17.46 17.21
C ALA A 428 9.38 17.45 17.61
N VAL A 429 8.78 16.26 17.71
CA VAL A 429 7.36 16.07 18.06
C VAL A 429 7.00 16.74 19.39
N ALA A 430 7.87 16.64 20.40
CA ALA A 430 7.66 17.30 21.70
C ALA A 430 7.62 18.83 21.59
N GLU A 431 8.49 19.43 20.76
CA GLU A 431 8.51 20.88 20.54
C GLU A 431 7.29 21.35 19.75
N MET A 432 6.83 20.56 18.77
CA MET A 432 5.58 20.82 18.06
C MET A 432 4.38 20.84 19.01
N ILE A 433 4.30 19.88 19.92
CA ILE A 433 3.20 19.75 20.88
C ILE A 433 3.15 20.94 21.85
N LYS A 434 4.29 21.51 22.29
CA LYS A 434 4.31 22.66 23.22
C LYS A 434 3.48 23.86 22.74
N ASN A 435 3.32 24.01 21.43
CA ASN A 435 2.58 25.12 20.84
C ASN A 435 1.07 24.84 20.68
N VAL A 436 0.56 23.72 21.20
CA VAL A 436 -0.84 23.31 21.07
C VAL A 436 -1.58 23.53 22.39
N GLU A 437 -2.52 24.48 22.41
CA GLU A 437 -3.32 24.78 23.62
C GLU A 437 -4.40 23.72 23.87
N ARG A 438 -5.14 23.36 22.82
CA ARG A 438 -6.18 22.31 22.84
C ARG A 438 -6.11 21.49 21.58
N GLY A 439 -5.72 20.23 21.72
CA GLY A 439 -5.54 19.36 20.56
C GLY A 439 -5.75 17.89 20.83
N LEU A 440 -5.54 17.10 19.77
CA LEU A 440 -5.47 15.65 19.84
C LEU A 440 -4.17 15.16 19.21
N TYR A 441 -3.47 14.27 19.91
CA TYR A 441 -2.38 13.49 19.36
C TYR A 441 -2.90 12.13 18.90
N ILE A 442 -2.78 11.83 17.60
CA ILE A 442 -3.40 10.67 16.96
C ILE A 442 -2.32 9.68 16.52
N HIS A 443 -2.49 8.40 16.89
CA HIS A 443 -1.57 7.32 16.58
C HIS A 443 -2.27 6.08 16.03
N GLY A 444 -1.66 5.44 15.03
CA GLY A 444 -2.18 4.26 14.34
C GLY A 444 -3.42 4.54 13.49
N ARG A 445 -3.54 3.87 12.34
CA ARG A 445 -4.73 4.01 11.49
C ARG A 445 -5.99 3.41 12.14
N GLY A 446 -7.11 4.10 12.02
CA GLY A 446 -8.43 3.61 12.42
C GLY A 446 -9.33 3.34 11.22
N SER A 447 -10.64 3.37 11.47
CA SER A 447 -11.64 3.38 10.40
C SER A 447 -11.53 4.65 9.55
N TYR A 448 -11.97 4.57 8.31
CA TYR A 448 -12.01 5.71 7.40
C TYR A 448 -13.27 5.64 6.54
N SER A 449 -13.72 6.80 6.08
CA SER A 449 -14.82 6.94 5.13
C SER A 449 -14.52 8.12 4.23
N ILE A 450 -14.72 7.93 2.93
CA ILE A 450 -14.27 8.85 1.89
C ILE A 450 -15.34 8.93 0.81
N ASP A 451 -15.54 10.13 0.25
CA ASP A 451 -16.47 10.30 -0.86
C ASP A 451 -15.87 9.83 -2.20
N GLN A 452 -16.73 9.79 -3.23
CA GLN A 452 -16.31 9.34 -4.55
C GLN A 452 -15.31 10.27 -5.22
N GLN A 453 -15.33 11.57 -4.91
CA GLN A 453 -14.41 12.56 -5.50
C GLN A 453 -13.09 12.67 -4.73
N ARG A 454 -12.97 11.98 -3.59
CA ARG A 454 -11.90 12.11 -2.60
C ARG A 454 -11.73 13.53 -2.05
N TYR A 455 -12.83 14.26 -2.04
CA TYR A 455 -12.86 15.66 -1.63
C TYR A 455 -13.24 15.79 -0.15
N ASN A 456 -14.19 14.97 0.31
CA ASN A 456 -14.57 14.86 1.71
C ASN A 456 -14.14 13.50 2.28
N ALA A 457 -13.62 13.52 3.50
CA ALA A 457 -13.23 12.30 4.19
C ALA A 457 -13.36 12.43 5.71
N GLN A 458 -13.40 11.28 6.37
CA GLN A 458 -13.35 11.12 7.81
C GLN A 458 -12.35 10.02 8.14
N PHE A 459 -11.49 10.27 9.14
CA PHE A 459 -10.49 9.32 9.59
C PHE A 459 -10.54 9.16 11.11
N GLY A 460 -10.48 7.90 11.55
CA GLY A 460 -10.27 7.49 12.92
C GLY A 460 -8.80 7.14 13.19
N GLY A 461 -8.52 6.69 14.41
CA GLY A 461 -7.19 6.25 14.84
C GLY A 461 -7.28 5.08 15.83
N GLN A 462 -6.14 4.43 16.09
CA GLN A 462 -6.08 3.40 17.13
C GLN A 462 -6.10 4.03 18.53
N LEU A 463 -5.44 5.19 18.66
CA LEU A 463 -5.26 5.93 19.90
C LEU A 463 -5.45 7.43 19.66
N PHE A 464 -6.16 8.09 20.55
CA PHE A 464 -6.28 9.53 20.62
C PHE A 464 -5.89 9.98 22.03
N TYR A 465 -4.94 10.91 22.14
CA TYR A 465 -4.60 11.54 23.41
C TYR A 465 -4.96 13.02 23.35
N GLU A 466 -5.53 13.56 24.42
CA GLU A 466 -5.71 15.00 24.54
C GLU A 466 -4.34 15.70 24.64
N ILE A 467 -4.25 16.86 24.00
CA ILE A 467 -3.19 17.82 24.23
C ILE A 467 -3.82 19.02 24.93
N GLU A 468 -3.34 19.36 26.12
CA GLU A 468 -3.77 20.53 26.88
C GLU A 468 -2.54 21.35 27.27
N ASN A 469 -2.54 22.63 26.92
CA ASN A 469 -1.46 23.59 27.24
C ASN A 469 -0.05 23.06 26.94
N GLY A 470 0.12 22.48 25.76
CA GLY A 470 1.40 21.98 25.29
C GLY A 470 1.83 20.64 25.86
N GLN A 471 0.93 19.88 26.50
CA GLN A 471 1.24 18.56 27.06
C GLN A 471 0.24 17.49 26.61
N VAL A 472 0.75 16.31 26.29
CA VAL A 472 -0.08 15.11 26.10
C VAL A 472 -0.60 14.66 27.45
N THR A 473 -1.92 14.63 27.61
CA THR A 473 -2.58 14.30 28.89
C THR A 473 -3.16 12.89 28.86
N ARG A 474 -4.49 12.76 28.75
CA ARG A 474 -5.19 11.48 28.88
C ARG A 474 -5.57 10.90 27.51
N LEU A 475 -5.67 9.57 27.48
CA LEU A 475 -6.30 8.84 26.38
C LEU A 475 -7.80 9.17 26.33
N VAL A 476 -8.31 9.39 25.13
CA VAL A 476 -9.74 9.57 24.83
C VAL A 476 -10.18 8.63 23.72
N GLU A 477 -11.47 8.34 23.66
CA GLU A 477 -12.07 7.42 22.69
C GLU A 477 -13.07 8.12 21.77
N ASP A 478 -13.58 7.36 20.81
CA ASP A 478 -14.71 7.74 19.95
C ASP A 478 -14.44 8.98 19.10
N GLY A 479 -13.17 9.25 18.77
CA GLY A 479 -12.77 10.36 17.92
C GLY A 479 -12.69 9.98 16.44
N ALA A 480 -13.14 10.90 15.58
CA ALA A 480 -12.77 10.92 14.18
C ALA A 480 -12.64 12.36 13.69
N TYR A 481 -11.63 12.65 12.88
CA TYR A 481 -11.48 13.97 12.27
C TYR A 481 -12.06 13.99 10.87
N GLN A 482 -12.78 15.06 10.55
CA GLN A 482 -13.40 15.27 9.25
C GLN A 482 -12.60 16.30 8.47
N ILE A 483 -12.40 15.99 7.19
CA ILE A 483 -11.63 16.84 6.28
C ILE A 483 -12.41 17.14 5.02
N ARG A 484 -12.18 18.35 4.51
CA ARG A 484 -12.17 18.61 3.07
C ARG A 484 -10.72 18.74 2.67
N THR A 485 -10.32 18.03 1.62
CA THR A 485 -8.91 17.79 1.31
C THR A 485 -8.09 19.09 1.24
N PRO A 486 -8.45 20.12 0.44
CA PRO A 486 -7.67 21.34 0.39
C PRO A 486 -7.64 22.10 1.72
N GLU A 487 -8.77 22.21 2.41
CA GLU A 487 -8.88 22.95 3.67
C GLU A 487 -8.03 22.31 4.77
N PHE A 488 -7.98 20.97 4.82
CA PHE A 488 -7.14 20.24 5.75
C PHE A 488 -5.66 20.42 5.46
N TRP A 489 -5.22 20.27 4.21
CA TRP A 489 -3.81 20.47 3.87
C TRP A 489 -3.39 21.94 3.95
N ASN A 490 -4.30 22.91 3.79
CA ASN A 490 -4.04 24.33 4.06
C ASN A 490 -3.91 24.62 5.56
N ALA A 491 -4.55 23.82 6.42
CA ALA A 491 -4.41 23.92 7.87
C ALA A 491 -3.12 23.27 8.40
N CYS A 492 -2.32 22.61 7.54
CA CYS A 492 -1.02 22.06 7.92
C CYS A 492 -0.05 23.19 8.29
N SER A 493 0.19 23.39 9.58
CA SER A 493 0.97 24.52 10.09
C SER A 493 2.42 24.16 10.40
N ALA A 494 2.72 22.89 10.63
CA ALA A 494 4.08 22.41 10.86
C ALA A 494 4.24 20.93 10.50
N VAL A 495 5.44 20.56 10.06
CA VAL A 495 5.86 19.17 9.80
C VAL A 495 7.20 18.96 10.49
N CYS A 496 7.35 17.89 11.27
CA CYS A 496 8.63 17.51 11.88
C CYS A 496 9.69 17.21 10.81
N ASP A 497 10.97 17.32 11.18
CA ASP A 497 12.05 17.11 10.23
C ASP A 497 12.30 15.62 9.91
N GLN A 498 13.32 15.37 9.08
CA GLN A 498 13.70 14.06 8.56
C GLN A 498 13.96 13.01 9.66
N ARG A 499 14.32 13.41 10.89
CA ARG A 499 14.59 12.49 12.00
C ARG A 499 13.34 11.75 12.48
N ASP A 500 12.14 12.27 12.18
CA ASP A 500 10.86 11.64 12.51
C ASP A 500 10.19 10.94 11.33
N PHE A 501 10.77 11.05 10.13
CA PHE A 501 10.18 10.51 8.90
C PHE A 501 10.09 8.98 8.97
N ARG A 502 8.88 8.46 8.79
CA ARG A 502 8.57 7.02 8.84
C ARG A 502 7.63 6.64 7.70
N LEU A 503 7.72 5.40 7.25
CA LEU A 503 6.85 4.84 6.23
C LEU A 503 5.65 4.14 6.86
N GLY A 504 4.45 4.52 6.41
CA GLY A 504 3.25 3.70 6.52
C GLY A 504 2.99 2.95 5.21
N GLY A 505 2.12 1.93 5.22
CA GLY A 505 1.83 1.18 4.00
C GLY A 505 0.60 0.28 4.05
N SER A 506 0.19 -0.20 2.87
CA SER A 506 -0.91 -1.15 2.71
C SER A 506 -0.59 -2.17 1.61
N PHE A 507 -0.95 -3.43 1.85
CA PHE A 507 -1.03 -4.47 0.80
C PHE A 507 -2.35 -4.44 0.03
N PHE A 508 -3.28 -3.58 0.42
CA PHE A 508 -4.68 -3.64 0.01
C PHE A 508 -5.17 -2.32 -0.60
N ASP A 509 -4.27 -1.57 -1.25
CA ASP A 509 -4.70 -0.47 -2.12
C ASP A 509 -5.51 -1.10 -3.26
N GLY A 510 -6.82 -0.83 -3.33
CA GLY A 510 -7.75 -1.51 -4.23
C GLY A 510 -8.30 -0.59 -5.32
N LYS A 511 -8.29 -1.06 -6.57
CA LYS A 511 -8.75 -0.29 -7.74
C LYS A 511 -9.16 -1.19 -8.91
N GLY A 512 -9.92 -0.66 -9.87
CA GLY A 512 -10.28 -1.34 -11.12
C GLY A 512 -11.52 -2.23 -11.02
N GLN A 513 -12.11 -2.53 -12.17
CA GLN A 513 -13.22 -3.47 -12.32
C GLN A 513 -12.94 -4.43 -13.50
N PRO A 514 -12.59 -5.71 -13.25
CA PRO A 514 -12.51 -6.39 -11.95
C PRO A 514 -11.44 -5.82 -10.99
N SER A 515 -11.69 -5.98 -9.69
CA SER A 515 -10.85 -5.43 -8.61
C SER A 515 -9.43 -6.02 -8.63
N GLN A 516 -8.44 -5.14 -8.48
CA GLN A 516 -7.03 -5.48 -8.32
C GLN A 516 -6.43 -4.76 -7.10
N VAL A 517 -5.51 -5.42 -6.40
CA VAL A 517 -4.81 -4.82 -5.25
C VAL A 517 -3.35 -4.48 -5.56
N SER A 518 -2.85 -3.38 -5.02
CA SER A 518 -1.42 -3.04 -5.09
C SER A 518 -0.83 -2.85 -3.70
N ALA A 519 0.51 -2.90 -3.64
CA ALA A 519 1.27 -2.69 -2.42
C ALA A 519 2.00 -1.34 -2.51
N VAL A 520 1.63 -0.40 -1.64
CA VAL A 520 2.11 0.99 -1.67
C VAL A 520 2.40 1.51 -0.28
N SER A 521 3.41 2.36 -0.18
CA SER A 521 3.77 3.07 1.04
C SER A 521 3.49 4.56 0.93
N HIS A 522 3.26 5.19 2.07
CA HIS A 522 3.17 6.63 2.20
C HIS A 522 4.02 7.07 3.38
N GLY A 523 5.02 7.88 3.12
CA GLY A 523 5.91 8.42 4.13
C GLY A 523 5.48 9.78 4.62
N ALA A 524 5.75 10.06 5.89
CA ALA A 524 5.61 11.38 6.47
C ALA A 524 6.45 11.49 7.74
N SER A 525 6.70 12.72 8.16
CA SER A 525 6.96 13.03 9.57
C SER A 525 5.65 13.44 10.24
N THR A 526 5.61 13.43 11.57
CA THR A 526 4.48 13.94 12.36
C THR A 526 4.17 15.37 11.93
N ALA A 527 2.89 15.65 11.71
CA ALA A 527 2.43 16.95 11.23
C ALA A 527 1.32 17.51 12.12
N ARG A 528 1.26 18.84 12.17
CA ARG A 528 0.26 19.62 12.91
C ARG A 528 -0.75 20.25 11.95
N PHE A 529 -2.03 20.15 12.29
CA PHE A 529 -3.14 20.72 11.55
C PHE A 529 -4.04 21.55 12.47
N ASP A 530 -4.23 22.82 12.16
CA ASP A 530 -4.93 23.74 13.07
C ASP A 530 -6.45 23.75 12.85
N GLY A 531 -7.22 23.78 13.94
CA GLY A 531 -8.67 24.01 13.89
C GLY A 531 -9.49 22.99 13.08
N ILE A 532 -9.09 21.70 13.11
CA ILE A 532 -9.79 20.62 12.40
C ILE A 532 -11.05 20.20 13.14
N ASN A 533 -12.09 19.84 12.40
CA ASN A 533 -13.34 19.35 12.98
C ASN A 533 -13.17 17.90 13.46
N VAL A 534 -13.48 17.66 14.74
CA VAL A 534 -13.52 16.33 15.36
C VAL A 534 -14.94 16.01 15.78
N ILE A 535 -15.42 14.83 15.39
CA ILE A 535 -16.72 14.30 15.80
C ILE A 535 -16.54 13.24 16.88
N ASN A 536 -17.63 13.01 17.64
CA ASN A 536 -17.75 11.88 18.55
C ASN A 536 -18.55 10.76 17.86
N THR A 537 -17.92 9.61 17.63
CA THR A 537 -18.48 8.47 16.89
C THR A 537 -19.38 7.58 17.74
N ALA A 538 -19.38 7.71 19.06
CA ALA A 538 -20.28 6.98 19.95
C ALA A 538 -21.65 7.66 20.09
N ARG A 539 -21.79 8.90 19.63
CA ARG A 539 -23.04 9.64 19.74
C ARG A 539 -24.08 9.06 18.77
N SER A 540 -25.11 8.41 19.32
CA SER A 540 -26.35 8.17 18.57
C SER A 540 -26.95 9.52 18.20
N LEU A 541 -27.15 9.76 16.91
CA LEU A 541 -28.21 10.69 16.50
C LEU A 541 -29.49 10.01 17.00
N GLY A 542 -30.17 10.65 17.95
CA GLY A 542 -31.27 10.06 18.71
C GLY A 542 -32.43 9.59 17.85
#